data_AF-A0A6J4KV42-F1
#
_entry.id   AF-A0A6J4KV42-F1
#
_cell.length_a   1.000
_cell.length_b   1.000
_cell.length_c   1.000
_cell.angle_alpha   90.00
_cell.angle_beta   90.00
_cell.angle_gamma   90.00
#
_symmetry.space_group_name_H-M   'P 1'
#
loop_
_entity.id
_entity.type
_entity.pdbx_description
1 polymer ?
#
loop_
_entity_poly.entity_id
_entity_poly.type
_entity_poly.pdbx_seq_one_letter_code
_entity_poly.pdbx_strand_id
1 'polypeptide(L)'
;MTEINWLKHVQEPKYWLLGIASGLIALHLTLTSRTNDTDLFGTMLLFWGVVAFLIWERHESLTFESGVFSSLFGTSLIALILLKSSSISGYDFFIRATPFLSGISLALLASGTKGLKQYWQELLILAYTAIPPGLIGVFVDVAALTAKFSAFLLHYLGFQVV
;
A
#
# COMPACT_ATOMS: atom_id res chain seq x y z
N MET A 1 -28.48 29.65 -5.55
CA MET A 1 -27.55 29.08 -4.55
C MET A 1 -28.12 27.74 -4.11
N THR A 2 -27.56 26.64 -4.61
CA THR A 2 -27.92 25.30 -4.18
C THR A 2 -27.30 25.06 -2.80
N GLU A 3 -28.14 24.92 -1.77
CA GLU A 3 -27.72 24.50 -0.43
C GLU A 3 -27.07 23.12 -0.54
N ILE A 4 -25.74 23.06 -0.42
CA ILE A 4 -24.99 21.79 -0.35
C ILE A 4 -25.35 21.17 0.99
N ASN A 5 -26.20 20.15 0.94
CA ASN A 5 -26.67 19.45 2.12
C ASN A 5 -25.61 18.40 2.52
N TRP A 6 -24.51 18.88 3.13
CA TRP A 6 -23.31 18.11 3.51
C TRP A 6 -23.62 16.80 4.25
N LEU A 7 -24.71 16.79 5.02
CA LEU A 7 -25.17 15.62 5.77
C LEU A 7 -25.55 14.44 4.88
N LYS A 8 -26.02 14.66 3.64
CA LYS A 8 -26.34 13.57 2.71
C LYS A 8 -25.10 12.93 2.10
N HIS A 9 -24.05 13.70 1.80
CA HIS A 9 -22.81 13.15 1.27
C HIS A 9 -22.05 12.33 2.33
N VAL A 10 -22.05 12.74 3.60
CA VAL A 10 -21.41 11.98 4.68
C VAL A 10 -22.08 10.60 4.88
N GLN A 11 -23.32 10.41 4.45
CA GLN A 11 -24.01 9.12 4.55
C GLN A 11 -23.63 8.14 3.43
N GLU A 12 -22.89 8.56 2.41
CA GLU A 12 -22.47 7.65 1.35
C GLU A 12 -21.28 6.78 1.81
N PRO A 13 -21.37 5.44 1.69
CA PRO A 13 -20.32 4.51 2.12
C PRO A 13 -18.93 4.80 1.54
N LYS A 14 -18.88 5.41 0.35
CA LYS A 14 -17.63 5.76 -0.35
C LYS A 14 -16.77 6.74 0.46
N TYR A 15 -17.37 7.74 1.12
CA TYR A 15 -16.61 8.72 1.90
C TYR A 15 -16.10 8.15 3.22
N TRP A 16 -16.84 7.24 3.85
CA TRP A 16 -16.36 6.50 5.02
C TRP A 16 -15.14 5.63 4.68
N LEU A 17 -15.20 4.91 3.56
CA LEU A 17 -14.07 4.12 3.07
C LEU A 17 -12.84 4.97 2.79
N LEU A 18 -13.00 6.14 2.17
CA LEU A 18 -11.92 7.09 1.95
C LEU A 18 -11.32 7.61 3.27
N GLY A 19 -12.17 7.90 4.27
CA GLY A 19 -11.72 8.31 5.61
C GLY A 19 -10.90 7.22 6.30
N ILE A 20 -11.36 5.96 6.26
CA ILE A 20 -10.62 4.82 6.83
C ILE A 20 -9.31 4.61 6.07
N ALA A 21 -9.34 4.65 4.74
CA ALA A 21 -8.15 4.47 3.90
C ALA A 21 -7.10 5.55 4.19
N SER A 22 -7.48 6.82 4.19
CA SER A 22 -6.57 7.93 4.51
C SER A 22 -6.01 7.83 5.94
N GLY A 23 -6.83 7.42 6.91
CA GLY A 23 -6.38 7.15 8.28
C GLY A 23 -5.34 6.02 8.37
N LEU A 24 -5.56 4.90 7.68
CA LEU A 24 -4.62 3.78 7.63
C LEU A 24 -3.31 4.16 6.93
N ILE A 25 -3.39 4.92 5.83
CA ILE A 25 -2.21 5.44 5.11
C ILE A 25 -1.41 6.38 6.02
N ALA A 26 -2.08 7.35 6.64
CA ALA A 26 -1.43 8.31 7.54
C ALA A 26 -0.77 7.61 8.73
N LEU A 27 -1.46 6.64 9.34
CA LEU A 27 -0.92 5.83 10.42
C LEU A 27 0.31 5.05 9.96
N HIS A 28 0.25 4.40 8.81
CA HIS A 28 1.35 3.61 8.27
C HIS A 28 2.59 4.47 7.95
N LEU A 29 2.39 5.62 7.30
CA LEU A 29 3.46 6.58 7.01
C LEU A 29 4.06 7.14 8.30
N THR A 30 3.25 7.38 9.33
CA THR A 30 3.72 7.80 10.66
C THR A 30 4.54 6.71 11.35
N LEU A 31 4.14 5.44 11.25
CA LEU A 31 4.95 4.32 11.76
C LEU A 31 6.27 4.21 11.01
N THR A 32 6.23 4.37 9.69
CA THR A 32 7.42 4.29 8.84
C THR A 32 8.38 5.44 9.13
N SER A 33 7.90 6.67 9.34
CA SER A 33 8.77 7.81 9.65
C SER A 33 9.51 7.65 10.99
N ARG A 34 8.94 6.93 11.96
CA ARG A 34 9.59 6.60 13.24
C ARG A 34 10.78 5.65 13.10
N THR A 35 10.93 4.97 11.96
CA THR A 35 12.08 4.06 11.72
C THR A 35 13.37 4.81 11.39
N ASN A 36 13.31 6.12 11.12
CA ASN A 36 14.42 6.94 10.62
C ASN A 36 15.05 6.42 9.31
N ASP A 37 14.37 5.54 8.57
CA ASP A 37 14.75 5.07 7.24
C ASP A 37 14.03 5.92 6.18
N THR A 38 14.74 6.89 5.61
CA THR A 38 14.20 7.83 4.61
C THR A 38 13.84 7.13 3.30
N ASP A 39 14.60 6.10 2.93
CA ASP A 39 14.40 5.36 1.70
C ASP A 39 13.13 4.51 1.80
N LEU A 40 12.93 3.87 2.96
CA LEU A 40 11.70 3.16 3.27
C LEU A 40 10.50 4.09 3.25
N PHE A 41 10.59 5.25 3.91
CA PHE A 41 9.49 6.22 3.92
C PHE A 41 9.11 6.70 2.51
N GLY A 42 10.10 7.12 1.71
CA GLY A 42 9.89 7.57 0.34
C GLY A 42 9.29 6.47 -0.53
N THR A 43 9.79 5.24 -0.40
CA THR A 43 9.23 4.08 -1.11
C THR A 43 7.78 3.84 -0.72
N MET A 44 7.46 3.78 0.58
CA MET A 44 6.10 3.53 1.05
C MET A 44 5.12 4.63 0.61
N LEU A 45 5.55 5.89 0.61
CA LEU A 45 4.78 7.02 0.09
C LEU A 45 4.45 6.84 -1.40
N LEU A 46 5.44 6.45 -2.22
CA LEU A 46 5.24 6.19 -3.65
C LEU A 46 4.27 5.03 -3.90
N PHE A 47 4.44 3.92 -3.18
CA PHE A 47 3.55 2.75 -3.30
C PHE A 47 2.10 3.12 -2.97
N TRP A 48 1.87 3.86 -1.88
CA TRP A 48 0.53 4.36 -1.55
C TRP A 48 -0.02 5.33 -2.60
N GLY A 49 0.83 6.22 -3.13
CA GLY A 49 0.45 7.13 -4.21
C GLY A 49 0.00 6.42 -5.48
N VAL A 50 0.75 5.40 -5.92
CA VAL A 50 0.39 4.59 -7.09
C VAL A 50 -0.92 3.85 -6.86
N VAL A 51 -1.10 3.23 -5.69
CA VAL A 51 -2.34 2.52 -5.36
C VAL A 51 -3.54 3.48 -5.32
N ALA A 52 -3.39 4.64 -4.69
CA ALA A 52 -4.43 5.67 -4.67
C ALA A 52 -4.78 6.15 -6.08
N PHE A 53 -3.78 6.33 -6.94
CA PHE A 53 -3.98 6.70 -8.34
C PHE A 53 -4.73 5.63 -9.13
N LEU A 54 -4.37 4.35 -9.01
CA LEU A 54 -5.05 3.25 -9.70
C LEU A 54 -6.51 3.10 -9.28
N ILE A 55 -6.79 3.25 -7.97
CA ILE A 55 -8.16 3.26 -7.44
C ILE A 55 -8.91 4.47 -7.98
N TRP A 56 -8.29 5.65 -8.00
CA TRP A 56 -8.88 6.87 -8.54
C TRP A 56 -9.20 6.75 -10.03
N GLU A 57 -8.33 6.14 -10.83
CA GLU A 57 -8.59 5.91 -12.26
C GLU A 57 -9.82 5.02 -12.48
N ARG A 58 -10.03 4.02 -11.61
CA ARG A 58 -11.11 3.04 -11.75
C ARG A 58 -12.34 3.31 -10.91
N HIS A 59 -12.40 4.41 -10.16
CA HIS A 59 -13.40 4.62 -9.10
C HIS A 59 -14.86 4.52 -9.55
N GLU A 60 -15.17 4.91 -10.80
CA GLU A 60 -16.52 4.82 -11.38
C GLU A 60 -16.95 3.38 -11.72
N SER A 61 -15.97 2.48 -11.93
CA SER A 61 -16.21 1.07 -12.26
C SER A 61 -16.23 0.15 -11.05
N LEU A 62 -15.88 0.66 -9.86
CA LEU A 62 -15.80 -0.13 -8.65
C LEU A 62 -17.19 -0.45 -8.11
N THR A 63 -17.40 -1.73 -7.81
CA THR A 63 -18.64 -2.23 -7.21
C THR A 63 -18.48 -2.28 -5.69
N PHE A 64 -19.41 -1.65 -4.97
CA PHE A 64 -19.40 -1.56 -3.50
C PHE A 64 -20.48 -2.47 -2.92
N GLU A 65 -20.23 -3.78 -2.95
CA GLU A 65 -21.13 -4.79 -2.40
C GLU A 65 -20.39 -5.64 -1.37
N SER A 66 -20.42 -5.23 -0.10
CA SER A 66 -19.88 -6.03 1.00
C SER A 66 -20.97 -6.75 1.78
N GLY A 67 -20.78 -8.07 1.96
CA GLY A 67 -21.60 -8.86 2.86
C GLY A 67 -21.19 -8.65 4.32
N VAL A 68 -22.12 -8.87 5.25
CA VAL A 68 -21.90 -8.69 6.72
C VAL A 68 -20.65 -9.42 7.22
N PHE A 69 -20.42 -10.66 6.78
CA PHE A 69 -19.23 -11.43 7.17
C PHE A 69 -17.92 -10.81 6.68
N SER A 70 -17.91 -10.27 5.45
CA SER A 70 -16.71 -9.64 4.90
C SER A 70 -16.42 -8.30 5.57
N SER A 71 -17.47 -7.54 5.87
CA SER A 71 -17.36 -6.30 6.63
C SER A 71 -16.83 -6.55 8.05
N LEU A 72 -17.33 -7.59 8.73
CA LEU A 72 -16.83 -8.00 10.04
C LEU A 72 -15.35 -8.40 9.99
N PHE A 73 -14.95 -9.19 8.99
CA PHE A 73 -13.57 -9.62 8.84
C PHE A 73 -12.63 -8.45 8.49
N GLY A 74 -13.02 -7.59 7.55
CA GLY A 74 -12.27 -6.38 7.22
C GLY A 74 -12.11 -5.46 8.42
N THR A 75 -13.18 -5.24 9.19
CA THR A 75 -13.15 -4.43 10.42
C THR A 75 -12.27 -5.07 11.50
N SER A 76 -12.35 -6.39 11.68
CA SER A 76 -11.49 -7.11 12.62
C SER A 76 -10.01 -6.97 12.24
N LEU A 77 -9.69 -7.06 10.94
CA LEU A 77 -8.34 -6.88 10.44
C LEU A 77 -7.83 -5.45 10.67
N ILE A 78 -8.67 -4.43 10.44
CA ILE A 78 -8.35 -3.03 10.81
C ILE A 78 -8.06 -2.92 12.31
N ALA A 79 -8.90 -3.50 13.17
CA ALA A 79 -8.70 -3.45 14.61
C ALA A 79 -7.36 -4.10 15.02
N LEU A 80 -7.00 -5.23 14.42
CA LEU A 80 -5.70 -5.88 14.64
C LEU A 80 -4.53 -4.99 14.17
N ILE A 81 -4.67 -4.32 13.03
CA ILE A 81 -3.65 -3.37 12.53
C ILE A 81 -3.44 -2.24 13.54
N LEU A 82 -4.53 -1.64 14.05
CA LEU A 82 -4.46 -0.56 15.02
C LEU A 82 -3.84 -1.01 16.35
N LEU A 83 -4.25 -2.18 16.87
CA LEU A 83 -3.72 -2.76 18.10
C LEU A 83 -2.24 -3.09 18.00
N LYS A 84 -1.80 -3.71 16.90
CA LYS A 84 -0.39 -4.01 16.68
C LYS A 84 0.42 -2.72 16.50
N SER A 85 -0.12 -1.75 15.79
CA SER A 85 0.56 -0.48 15.52
C SER A 85 0.81 0.36 16.77
N SER A 86 -0.05 0.27 17.79
CA SER A 86 0.17 0.96 19.07
C SER A 86 1.31 0.37 19.90
N SER A 87 1.68 -0.89 19.64
CA SER A 87 2.71 -1.61 20.39
C SER A 87 4.10 -1.57 19.73
N ILE A 88 4.22 -0.99 18.54
CA ILE A 88 5.48 -0.95 17.79
C ILE A 88 6.31 0.27 18.23
N SER A 89 7.52 0.02 18.72
CA SER A 89 8.48 1.05 19.18
C SER A 89 9.71 1.20 18.28
N GLY A 90 9.81 0.47 17.17
CA GLY A 90 10.97 0.47 16.28
C GLY A 90 10.71 -0.25 14.96
N TYR A 91 11.77 -0.65 14.25
CA TYR A 91 11.63 -1.41 13.01
C TYR A 91 11.06 -2.81 13.30
N ASP A 92 9.88 -3.10 12.75
CA ASP A 92 9.20 -4.40 12.81
C ASP A 92 8.82 -4.77 11.36
N PHE A 93 8.98 -6.04 10.98
CA PHE A 93 8.49 -6.59 9.71
C PHE A 93 7.03 -6.22 9.45
N PHE A 94 6.24 -6.11 10.51
CA PHE A 94 4.86 -5.66 10.45
C PHE A 94 4.69 -4.34 9.69
N ILE A 95 5.60 -3.37 9.86
CA ILE A 95 5.56 -2.08 9.14
C ILE A 95 5.56 -2.30 7.63
N ARG A 96 6.30 -3.29 7.12
CA ARG A 96 6.34 -3.64 5.70
C ARG A 96 5.09 -4.40 5.24
N ALA A 97 4.48 -5.20 6.11
CA ALA A 97 3.26 -5.95 5.77
C ALA A 97 1.97 -5.11 5.89
N THR A 98 1.97 -4.05 6.69
CA THR A 98 0.81 -3.19 6.96
C THR A 98 0.12 -2.66 5.70
N PRO A 99 0.81 -2.19 4.64
CA PRO A 99 0.13 -1.71 3.44
C PRO A 99 -0.74 -2.78 2.79
N PHE A 100 -0.21 -4.00 2.68
CA PHE A 100 -0.96 -5.15 2.15
C PHE A 100 -2.16 -5.51 3.01
N LEU A 101 -1.97 -5.58 4.34
CA LEU A 101 -3.05 -5.88 5.27
C LEU A 101 -4.14 -4.81 5.24
N SER A 102 -3.76 -3.54 5.18
CA SER A 102 -4.69 -2.41 5.01
C SER A 102 -5.46 -2.50 3.70
N GLY A 103 -4.78 -2.83 2.59
CA GLY A 103 -5.40 -3.04 1.29
C GLY A 103 -6.45 -4.16 1.31
N ILE A 104 -6.11 -5.33 1.87
CA ILE A 104 -7.07 -6.44 2.03
C ILE A 104 -8.25 -6.01 2.90
N SER A 105 -7.97 -5.36 4.03
CA SER A 105 -9.02 -4.94 4.97
C SER A 105 -10.04 -4.01 4.30
N LEU A 106 -9.55 -3.01 3.58
CA LEU A 106 -10.37 -2.04 2.85
C LEU A 106 -11.12 -2.70 1.70
N ALA A 107 -10.49 -3.58 0.95
CA ALA A 107 -11.12 -4.28 -0.16
C ALA A 107 -12.27 -5.20 0.31
N LEU A 108 -12.07 -5.91 1.44
CA LEU A 108 -13.11 -6.73 2.06
C LEU A 108 -14.26 -5.89 2.62
N LEU A 109 -13.95 -4.72 3.20
CA LEU A 109 -14.93 -3.78 3.73
C LEU A 109 -15.75 -3.13 2.61
N ALA A 110 -15.11 -2.79 1.49
CA ALA A 110 -15.73 -2.15 0.34
C ALA A 110 -16.60 -3.09 -0.49
N SER A 111 -16.11 -4.31 -0.76
CA SER A 111 -16.65 -5.11 -1.87
C SER A 111 -16.70 -6.60 -1.62
N GLY A 112 -16.50 -7.03 -0.37
CA GLY A 112 -16.61 -8.43 -0.04
C GLY A 112 -15.39 -9.27 -0.47
N THR A 113 -15.43 -10.56 -0.17
CA THR A 113 -14.44 -11.54 -0.67
C THR A 113 -14.55 -11.74 -2.18
N LYS A 114 -15.76 -11.64 -2.74
CA LYS A 114 -16.01 -11.77 -4.19
C LYS A 114 -15.45 -10.59 -4.99
N GLY A 115 -15.53 -9.37 -4.42
CA GLY A 115 -15.01 -8.15 -5.05
C GLY A 115 -13.49 -8.00 -4.95
N LEU A 116 -12.78 -8.85 -4.19
CA LEU A 116 -11.34 -8.71 -3.99
C LEU A 116 -10.53 -8.72 -5.30
N LYS A 117 -11.03 -9.44 -6.32
CA LYS A 117 -10.41 -9.52 -7.66
C LYS A 117 -10.31 -8.15 -8.35
N GLN A 118 -11.20 -7.20 -8.06
CA GLN A 118 -11.17 -5.88 -8.70
C GLN A 118 -9.98 -5.01 -8.24
N TYR A 119 -9.38 -5.37 -7.10
CA TYR A 119 -8.21 -4.70 -6.52
C TYR A 119 -6.91 -5.50 -6.69
N TRP A 120 -6.88 -6.51 -7.57
CA TRP A 120 -5.74 -7.42 -7.68
C TRP A 120 -4.41 -6.70 -7.96
N GLN A 121 -4.42 -5.67 -8.81
CA GLN A 121 -3.22 -4.89 -9.12
C GLN A 121 -2.70 -4.12 -7.90
N GLU A 122 -3.60 -3.44 -7.19
CA GLU A 122 -3.30 -2.70 -5.97
C GLU A 122 -2.79 -3.63 -4.87
N LEU A 123 -3.46 -4.77 -4.69
CA LEU A 123 -3.07 -5.77 -3.70
C LEU A 123 -1.71 -6.39 -4.03
N LEU A 124 -1.38 -6.61 -5.30
CA LEU A 124 -0.04 -7.06 -5.70
C LEU A 124 1.03 -6.00 -5.40
N ILE A 125 0.76 -4.73 -5.73
CA ILE A 125 1.67 -3.62 -5.44
C ILE A 125 1.92 -3.53 -3.92
N LEU A 126 0.86 -3.58 -3.12
CA LEU A 126 0.97 -3.56 -1.67
C LEU A 126 1.63 -4.82 -1.12
N ALA A 127 1.38 -6.01 -1.69
CA ALA A 127 2.04 -7.25 -1.28
C ALA A 127 3.55 -7.18 -1.47
N TYR A 128 4.02 -6.52 -2.52
CA TYR A 128 5.45 -6.33 -2.75
C TYR A 128 6.13 -5.58 -1.61
N THR A 129 5.43 -4.65 -0.94
CA THR A 129 5.98 -3.90 0.20
C THR A 129 6.36 -4.80 1.38
N ALA A 130 5.71 -5.96 1.51
CA ALA A 130 5.98 -6.94 2.54
C ALA A 130 7.28 -7.72 2.30
N ILE A 131 7.84 -7.70 1.10
CA ILE A 131 9.08 -8.40 0.77
C ILE A 131 10.27 -7.58 1.32
N PRO A 132 11.11 -8.15 2.21
CA PRO A 132 12.30 -7.46 2.69
C PRO A 132 13.31 -7.24 1.54
N PRO A 133 13.94 -6.05 1.42
CA PRO A 133 14.85 -5.73 0.32
C PRO A 133 16.06 -6.67 0.28
N GLY A 134 16.54 -7.10 1.46
CA GLY A 134 17.65 -8.06 1.57
C GLY A 134 17.31 -9.46 1.04
N LEU A 135 16.03 -9.82 0.90
CA LEU A 135 15.64 -11.17 0.46
C LEU A 135 16.05 -11.41 -1.00
N ILE A 136 15.94 -10.40 -1.87
CA ILE A 136 16.36 -10.48 -3.27
C ILE A 136 17.89 -10.56 -3.36
N GLY A 137 18.59 -9.81 -2.50
CA GLY A 137 20.05 -9.80 -2.43
C GLY A 137 20.68 -11.14 -2.03
N VAL A 138 19.93 -12.04 -1.38
CA VAL A 138 20.38 -13.41 -1.09
C VAL A 138 20.46 -14.26 -2.36
N PHE A 139 19.58 -14.02 -3.33
CA PHE A 139 19.51 -14.82 -4.56
C PHE A 139 20.29 -14.19 -5.72
N VAL A 140 20.41 -12.87 -5.75
CA VAL A 140 21.02 -12.13 -6.86
C VAL A 140 21.89 -11.01 -6.31
N ASP A 141 23.15 -10.98 -6.71
CA ASP A 141 24.03 -9.83 -6.49
C ASP A 141 23.65 -8.70 -7.47
N VAL A 142 22.70 -7.88 -7.03
CA VAL A 142 22.20 -6.74 -7.81
C VAL A 142 23.30 -5.72 -8.07
N ALA A 143 24.27 -5.57 -7.15
CA ALA A 143 25.38 -4.65 -7.32
C ALA A 143 26.30 -5.12 -8.46
N ALA A 144 26.65 -6.41 -8.48
CA ALA A 144 27.44 -6.99 -9.57
C ALA A 144 26.71 -6.93 -10.92
N LEU A 145 25.39 -7.18 -10.95
CA LEU A 145 24.62 -7.09 -12.18
C LEU A 145 24.55 -5.65 -12.71
N THR A 146 24.29 -4.69 -11.82
CA THR A 146 24.24 -3.27 -12.16
C THR A 146 25.61 -2.77 -12.62
N ALA A 147 26.69 -3.17 -11.94
CA ALA A 147 28.05 -2.84 -12.34
C ALA A 147 28.39 -3.38 -13.74
N LYS A 148 28.05 -4.64 -14.04
CA LYS A 148 28.26 -5.22 -15.38
C LYS A 148 27.45 -4.49 -16.45
N PHE A 149 26.20 -4.14 -16.16
CA PHE A 149 25.34 -3.41 -17.08
C PHE A 149 25.86 -1.99 -17.34
N SER A 150 26.24 -1.27 -16.29
CA SER A 150 26.85 0.07 -16.40
C SER A 150 28.19 0.01 -17.13
N ALA A 151 29.05 -0.97 -16.83
CA ALA A 151 30.32 -1.18 -17.53
C ALA A 151 30.09 -1.47 -19.02
N PHE A 152 29.11 -2.32 -19.35
CA PHE A 152 28.73 -2.58 -20.74
C PHE A 152 28.27 -1.31 -21.47
N LEU A 153 27.39 -0.51 -20.86
CA LEU A 153 26.93 0.76 -21.44
C LEU A 153 28.07 1.74 -21.64
N LEU A 154 28.93 1.91 -20.63
CA LEU A 154 30.07 2.83 -20.71
C LEU A 154 31.08 2.38 -21.76
N HIS A 155 31.36 1.07 -21.84
CA HIS A 155 32.21 0.50 -22.87
C HIS A 155 31.64 0.73 -24.27
N TYR A 156 30.33 0.50 -24.46
CA TYR A 156 29.66 0.77 -25.73
C TYR A 156 29.72 2.25 -26.13
N LEU A 157 29.68 3.17 -25.15
CA LEU A 157 29.84 4.61 -25.36
C LEU A 157 31.30 5.06 -25.55
N GLY A 158 32.26 4.12 -25.55
CA GLY A 158 33.68 4.40 -25.82
C GLY A 158 34.52 4.74 -24.58
N PHE A 159 33.96 4.62 -23.37
CA PHE A 159 34.75 4.74 -22.14
C PHE A 159 35.51 3.44 -21.87
N GLN A 160 36.80 3.54 -21.55
CA GLN A 160 37.56 2.38 -21.09
C GLN A 160 37.23 2.12 -19.62
N VAL A 161 36.38 1.14 -19.39
CA VAL A 161 36.01 0.65 -18.06
C VAL A 161 36.32 -0.84 -18.01
N VAL A 162 36.98 -1.28 -16.93
CA VAL A 162 37.32 -2.69 -16.66
C VAL A 162 36.18 -3.35 -15.90
#